data_AF-A0A5E4CT57-F1
#
_entry.id   AF-A0A5E4CT57-F1
#
_cell.length_a   1.000
_cell.length_b   1.000
_cell.length_c   1.000
_cell.angle_alpha   90.00
_cell.angle_beta   90.00
_cell.angle_gamma   90.00
#
_symmetry.space_group_name_H-M   'P 1'
#
loop_
_entity.id
_entity.type
_entity.pdbx_description
1 polymer ?
#
loop_
_entity_poly.entity_id
_entity_poly.type
_entity_poly.pdbx_seq_one_letter_code
_entity_poly.pdbx_strand_id
1 'polypeptide(L)'
;MCLSFVPGEPQVVVGTDKSFTYDFVFDPSTEQEEVFNTAVAPLIKGIFKGYNATVLAYGQTGSGKTYSMGGAYTAEQENEPTVGVIPRVIQLLFKEIDKKSDFEFTLKVSYLE
;
A
#
# COMPACT_ATOMS: atom_id res chain seq x y z
N MET A 1 -4.74 23.55 -12.12
CA MET A 1 -4.39 22.34 -11.36
C MET A 1 -3.42 22.79 -10.26
N CYS A 2 -3.66 22.44 -8.99
CA CYS A 2 -2.84 22.92 -7.86
C CYS A 2 -1.71 21.96 -7.45
N LEU A 3 -1.65 20.79 -8.08
CA LEU A 3 -0.58 19.81 -7.95
C LEU A 3 -0.04 19.47 -9.34
N SER A 4 1.27 19.38 -9.48
CA SER A 4 1.94 18.81 -10.65
C SER A 4 3.04 17.85 -10.20
N PHE A 5 3.39 16.92 -11.08
CA PHE A 5 4.31 15.82 -10.80
C PHE A 5 5.50 15.91 -11.74
N VAL A 6 6.70 15.61 -11.23
CA VAL A 6 7.93 15.63 -12.03
C VAL A 6 8.19 14.21 -12.54
N PRO A 7 8.14 13.95 -13.87
CA PRO A 7 8.30 12.61 -14.40
C PRO A 7 9.64 11.98 -14.01
N GLY A 8 9.58 10.76 -13.47
CA GLY A 8 10.77 9.98 -13.08
C GLY A 8 11.41 10.39 -11.73
N GLU A 9 10.88 11.43 -11.08
CA GLU A 9 11.37 11.90 -9.79
C GLU A 9 10.28 11.71 -8.72
N PRO A 10 10.62 11.34 -7.47
CA PRO A 10 9.65 11.22 -6.40
C PRO A 10 9.32 12.62 -5.83
N GLN A 11 8.90 13.54 -6.70
CA GLN A 11 8.66 14.94 -6.38
C GLN A 11 7.27 15.41 -6.85
N VAL A 12 6.60 16.15 -5.97
CA VAL A 12 5.34 16.87 -6.24
C VAL A 12 5.55 18.37 -6.08
N VAL A 13 4.96 19.16 -6.97
CA VAL A 13 4.95 20.63 -6.90
C VAL A 13 3.54 21.10 -6.55
N VAL A 14 3.44 21.87 -5.48
CA VAL A 14 2.18 22.44 -4.96
C VAL A 14 2.11 23.91 -5.36
N GLY A 15 1.04 24.31 -6.04
CA GLY A 15 0.90 25.65 -6.60
C GLY A 15 1.85 25.85 -7.77
N THR A 16 2.69 26.87 -7.72
CA THR A 16 3.62 27.23 -8.81
C THR A 16 5.09 27.03 -8.46
N ASP A 17 5.44 26.87 -7.19
CA ASP A 17 6.83 27.00 -6.72
C ASP A 17 7.23 26.11 -5.53
N LYS A 18 6.29 25.41 -4.88
CA LYS A 18 6.60 24.62 -3.68
C LYS A 18 6.80 23.15 -4.02
N SER A 19 8.05 22.72 -4.12
CA SER A 19 8.41 21.31 -4.36
C SER A 19 8.60 20.53 -3.06
N PHE A 20 8.07 19.31 -3.02
CA PHE A 20 8.25 18.34 -1.93
C PHE A 20 8.72 17.01 -2.50
N THR A 21 9.73 16.41 -1.86
CA THR A 21 10.31 15.12 -2.28
C THR A 21 10.03 14.08 -1.21
N TYR A 22 9.68 12.88 -1.65
CA TYR A 22 9.34 11.73 -0.80
C TYR A 22 10.13 10.50 -1.25
N ASP A 23 9.98 9.37 -0.56
CA ASP A 23 10.51 8.09 -1.03
C ASP A 23 9.79 7.63 -2.31
N PHE A 24 8.47 7.86 -2.37
CA PHE A 24 7.63 7.56 -3.52
C PHE A 24 6.57 8.66 -3.71
N VAL A 25 6.29 8.99 -4.96
CA VAL A 25 5.18 9.88 -5.34
C VAL A 25 4.35 9.16 -6.40
N PHE A 26 3.06 9.04 -6.12
CA PHE A 26 2.07 8.42 -7.01
C PHE A 26 1.11 9.50 -7.49
N ASP A 27 0.97 9.67 -8.80
CA ASP A 27 0.04 10.62 -9.39
C ASP A 27 -1.37 10.00 -9.50
N PRO A 28 -2.42 10.77 -9.84
CA PRO A 28 -3.79 10.26 -9.89
C PRO A 28 -4.04 9.11 -10.88
N SER A 29 -3.13 8.86 -11.83
CA SER A 29 -3.20 7.74 -12.76
C SER A 29 -2.60 6.44 -12.24
N THR A 30 -1.85 6.48 -11.13
CA THR A 30 -1.24 5.29 -10.53
C THR A 30 -2.30 4.34 -9.99
N GLU A 31 -2.19 3.06 -10.35
CA GLU A 31 -3.11 2.01 -9.91
C GLU A 31 -2.75 1.45 -8.51
N GLN A 32 -3.73 0.86 -7.84
CA GLN A 32 -3.56 0.28 -6.49
C GLN A 32 -2.51 -0.83 -6.45
N GLU A 33 -2.40 -1.60 -7.53
CA GLU A 33 -1.37 -2.64 -7.66
C GLU A 33 0.04 -2.04 -7.68
N GLU A 34 0.24 -0.94 -8.40
CA GLU A 34 1.54 -0.27 -8.49
C GLU A 34 1.96 0.32 -7.15
N VAL A 35 1.02 0.98 -6.44
CA VAL A 35 1.24 1.48 -5.08
C VAL A 35 1.67 0.34 -4.15
N PHE A 36 0.94 -0.79 -4.18
CA PHE A 36 1.24 -1.95 -3.34
C PHE A 36 2.60 -2.56 -3.65
N ASN A 37 2.88 -2.86 -4.93
CA ASN A 37 4.11 -3.53 -5.35
C ASN A 37 5.35 -2.67 -5.07
N THR A 38 5.24 -1.36 -5.23
CA THR A 38 6.35 -0.42 -5.07
C THR A 38 6.63 -0.11 -3.60
N ALA A 39 5.62 0.31 -2.84
CA ALA A 39 5.82 0.84 -1.50
C ALA A 39 5.59 -0.17 -0.37
N VAL A 40 4.71 -1.17 -0.56
CA VAL A 40 4.24 -2.03 0.54
C VAL A 40 4.83 -3.43 0.49
N ALA A 41 4.86 -4.08 -0.68
CA ALA A 41 5.37 -5.44 -0.83
C ALA A 41 6.81 -5.64 -0.28
N PRO A 42 7.75 -4.68 -0.41
CA PRO A 42 9.07 -4.79 0.22
C PRO A 42 9.02 -4.90 1.74
N LEU A 43 8.08 -4.19 2.41
CA LEU A 43 7.90 -4.23 3.86
C LEU A 43 7.42 -5.61 4.31
N ILE A 44 6.49 -6.22 3.57
CA ILE A 44 5.97 -7.56 3.87
C ILE A 44 7.06 -8.62 3.77
N LYS A 45 7.99 -8.48 2.80
CA LYS A 45 9.18 -9.36 2.74
C LYS A 45 10.08 -9.23 3.96
N GLY A 46 10.09 -8.07 4.63
CA GLY A 46 10.78 -7.85 5.89
C GLY A 46 10.19 -8.64 7.06
N ILE A 47 8.87 -8.88 7.07
CA ILE A 47 8.18 -9.66 8.11
C ILE A 47 8.75 -11.08 8.19
N PHE A 48 9.02 -11.72 7.05
CA PHE A 48 9.62 -13.05 6.99
C PHE A 48 11.09 -13.11 7.47
N LYS A 49 11.70 -11.96 7.73
CA LYS A 49 13.02 -11.85 8.37
C LYS A 49 12.93 -11.58 9.88
N GLY A 50 11.72 -11.58 10.45
CA GLY A 50 11.46 -11.33 11.87
C GLY A 50 11.29 -9.86 12.25
N TYR A 51 11.07 -8.96 11.27
CA TYR A 51 10.85 -7.54 11.55
C TYR A 51 9.36 -7.20 11.68
N ASN A 52 9.05 -6.24 12.54
CA ASN A 52 7.74 -5.60 12.56
C ASN A 52 7.62 -4.61 11.39
N ALA A 53 6.44 -4.56 10.78
CA ALA A 53 6.11 -3.60 9.72
C ALA A 53 4.82 -2.85 10.07
N THR A 54 4.71 -1.59 9.64
CA THR A 54 3.50 -0.78 9.83
C THR A 54 3.28 0.06 8.60
N VAL A 55 2.05 0.04 8.08
CA VAL A 55 1.60 0.91 6.99
C VAL A 55 0.42 1.71 7.52
N LEU A 56 0.53 3.04 7.45
CA LEU A 56 -0.49 3.97 7.93
C LEU A 56 -0.86 4.95 6.82
N ALA A 57 -2.15 5.08 6.55
CA ALA A 57 -2.66 6.07 5.61
C ALA A 57 -3.02 7.36 6.36
N TYR A 58 -2.47 8.49 5.91
CA TYR A 58 -2.68 9.81 6.51
C TYR A 58 -3.12 10.83 5.44
N GLY A 59 -3.99 11.77 5.83
CA GLY A 59 -4.53 12.79 4.94
C GLY A 59 -5.91 13.30 5.39
N GLN A 60 -6.38 14.37 4.76
CA GLN A 60 -7.69 14.97 5.07
C GLN A 60 -8.87 14.02 4.77
N THR A 61 -10.06 14.33 5.30
CA THR A 61 -11.29 13.61 4.91
C THR A 61 -11.50 13.72 3.40
N GLY A 62 -11.85 12.59 2.75
CA GLY A 62 -12.01 12.50 1.30
C GLY A 62 -10.72 12.30 0.50
N SER A 63 -9.54 12.26 1.14
CA SER A 63 -8.24 12.12 0.43
C SER A 63 -7.90 10.71 -0.04
N GLY A 64 -8.79 9.73 0.13
CA GLY A 64 -8.56 8.34 -0.32
C GLY A 64 -7.94 7.38 0.70
N LYS A 65 -7.74 7.74 1.98
CA LYS A 65 -7.16 6.84 3.01
C LYS A 65 -7.81 5.44 3.05
N THR A 66 -9.14 5.38 3.17
CA THR A 66 -9.90 4.11 3.23
C THR A 66 -9.81 3.34 1.92
N TYR A 67 -9.78 4.05 0.79
CA TYR A 67 -9.62 3.47 -0.55
C TYR A 67 -8.24 2.83 -0.71
N SER A 68 -7.16 3.56 -0.38
CA SER A 68 -5.79 3.05 -0.46
C SER A 68 -5.58 1.83 0.46
N MET A 69 -6.07 1.88 1.70
CA MET A 69 -5.91 0.73 2.62
C MET A 69 -6.83 -0.44 2.29
N GLY A 70 -7.94 -0.23 1.56
CA GLY A 70 -8.98 -1.24 1.38
C GLY A 70 -9.79 -1.47 2.65
N GLY A 71 -9.97 -0.44 3.49
CA GLY A 71 -10.68 -0.56 4.78
C GLY A 71 -12.19 -0.82 4.66
N ALA A 72 -12.77 -0.59 3.48
CA ALA A 72 -14.17 -0.88 3.15
C ALA A 72 -14.30 -2.04 2.14
N TYR A 73 -13.30 -2.92 2.09
CA TYR A 73 -13.29 -4.08 1.20
C TYR A 73 -14.48 -5.02 1.46
N THR A 74 -15.13 -5.47 0.40
CA THR A 74 -16.13 -6.55 0.43
C THR A 74 -15.70 -7.72 -0.45
N ALA A 75 -16.22 -8.92 -0.20
CA ALA A 75 -15.90 -10.12 -0.99
C ALA A 75 -16.26 -9.98 -2.48
N GLU A 76 -17.20 -9.10 -2.83
CA GLU A 76 -17.58 -8.80 -4.21
C GLU A 76 -16.46 -8.15 -5.01
N GLN A 77 -15.49 -7.53 -4.32
CA GLN A 77 -14.39 -6.79 -4.94
C GLN A 77 -13.13 -7.64 -5.14
N GLU A 78 -13.13 -8.94 -4.81
CA GLU A 78 -11.91 -9.77 -4.74
C GLU A 78 -11.03 -9.72 -6.00
N ASN A 79 -11.65 -9.59 -7.19
CA ASN A 79 -10.96 -9.56 -8.47
C ASN A 79 -10.86 -8.17 -9.10
N GLU A 80 -11.27 -7.12 -8.38
CA GLU A 80 -11.25 -5.75 -8.90
C GLU A 80 -9.84 -5.14 -8.81
N PRO A 81 -9.38 -4.41 -9.84
CA PRO A 81 -8.07 -3.73 -9.79
C PRO A 81 -8.00 -2.68 -8.68
N THR A 82 -9.16 -2.20 -8.20
CA THR A 82 -9.29 -1.18 -7.15
C THR A 82 -9.02 -1.68 -5.72
N VAL A 83 -8.85 -3.00 -5.54
CA VAL A 83 -8.52 -3.62 -4.25
C VAL A 83 -7.28 -2.97 -3.63
N GLY A 84 -7.42 -2.53 -2.38
CA GLY A 84 -6.39 -1.78 -1.65
C GLY A 84 -5.31 -2.64 -0.97
N VAL A 85 -4.59 -2.02 -0.03
CA VAL A 85 -3.39 -2.61 0.60
C VAL A 85 -3.70 -3.85 1.45
N ILE A 86 -4.67 -3.81 2.37
CA ILE A 86 -4.92 -4.90 3.34
C ILE A 86 -5.16 -6.26 2.65
N PRO A 87 -6.13 -6.40 1.72
CA PRO A 87 -6.35 -7.66 1.00
C PRO A 87 -5.12 -8.13 0.21
N ARG A 88 -4.37 -7.23 -0.43
CA ARG A 88 -3.13 -7.57 -1.15
C ARG A 88 -2.03 -8.06 -0.21
N VAL A 89 -1.92 -7.49 1.00
CA VAL A 89 -0.99 -7.98 2.04
C VAL A 89 -1.36 -9.40 2.45
N ILE A 90 -2.64 -9.69 2.67
CA ILE A 90 -3.10 -11.03 3.05
C ILE A 90 -2.74 -12.04 1.96
N GLN A 91 -3.04 -11.74 0.69
CA GLN A 91 -2.68 -12.59 -0.45
C GLN A 91 -1.17 -12.84 -0.52
N LEU A 92 -0.35 -11.79 -0.37
CA LEU A 92 1.11 -11.91 -0.42
C LEU A 92 1.66 -12.73 0.76
N LEU A 93 1.12 -12.56 1.96
CA LEU A 93 1.53 -13.32 3.15
C LEU A 93 1.34 -14.82 2.93
N PHE A 94 0.13 -15.25 2.52
CA PHE A 94 -0.13 -16.67 2.27
C PHE A 94 0.73 -17.21 1.12
N LYS A 95 0.87 -16.46 0.03
CA LYS A 95 1.77 -16.82 -1.08
C LYS A 95 3.23 -17.02 -0.64
N GLU A 96 3.71 -16.22 0.30
CA GLU A 96 5.08 -16.31 0.80
C GLU A 96 5.27 -17.40 1.88
N ILE A 97 4.21 -17.76 2.60
CA ILE A 97 4.15 -18.90 3.53
C ILE A 97 4.21 -20.21 2.73
N ASP A 98 3.40 -20.35 1.68
CA ASP A 98 3.36 -21.56 0.84
C ASP A 98 4.72 -21.89 0.19
N LYS A 99 5.54 -20.87 -0.08
CA LYS A 99 6.90 -21.03 -0.62
C LYS A 99 7.94 -21.46 0.41
N LYS A 100 7.65 -21.36 1.71
CA LYS A 100 8.60 -21.59 2.81
C LYS A 100 8.22 -22.84 3.58
N SER A 101 8.30 -23.99 2.90
CA SER A 101 7.98 -25.32 3.45
C SER A 101 8.80 -25.71 4.68
N ASP A 102 9.97 -25.09 4.86
CA ASP A 102 10.89 -25.41 5.95
C ASP A 102 10.54 -24.71 7.28
N PHE A 103 9.48 -23.90 7.29
CA PHE A 103 9.05 -23.10 8.44
C PHE A 103 7.59 -23.39 8.82
N GLU A 104 7.31 -23.33 10.11
CA GLU A 104 5.94 -23.35 10.64
C GLU A 104 5.50 -21.92 10.99
N PHE A 105 4.30 -21.54 10.55
CA PHE A 105 3.76 -20.19 10.75
C PHE A 105 2.46 -20.25 11.56
N THR A 106 2.30 -19.33 12.50
CA THR A 106 1.02 -19.08 13.19
C THR A 106 0.60 -17.63 12.94
N LEU A 107 -0.56 -17.42 12.33
CA LEU A 107 -1.10 -16.09 12.03
C LEU A 107 -2.28 -15.79 12.95
N LYS A 108 -2.30 -14.58 13.50
CA LYS A 108 -3.40 -14.05 14.31
C LYS A 108 -3.71 -12.64 13.84
N VAL A 109 -5.00 -12.30 13.79
CA VAL A 109 -5.47 -10.98 13.37
C VAL A 109 -6.39 -10.43 14.46
N SER A 110 -6.28 -9.13 14.71
CA SER A 110 -7.23 -8.36 15.51
C SER A 110 -7.57 -7.08 14.77
N TYR A 111 -8.78 -6.56 15.01
CA TYR A 111 -9.24 -5.31 14.45
C TYR A 111 -9.84 -4.44 15.56
N LEU A 112 -9.50 -3.16 15.56
CA LEU A 112 -9.98 -2.16 16.49
C LEU A 112 -10.35 -0.90 15.71
N GLU A 113 -11.40 -0.22 16.16
CA GLU A 113 -11.87 1.07 15.66
C GLU A 113 -11.84 2.10 16.78
#